data_AF-A0A0C2N6I7-F1
#
_entry.id   AF-A0A0C2N6I7-F1
#
_cell.length_a   1.000
_cell.length_b   1.000
_cell.length_c   1.000
_cell.angle_alpha   90.00
_cell.angle_beta   90.00
_cell.angle_gamma   90.00
#
_symmetry.space_group_name_H-M   'P 1'
#
loop_
_entity.id
_entity.type
_entity.pdbx_description
1 polymer ?
#
loop_
_entity_poly.entity_id
_entity_poly.type
_entity_poly.pdbx_seq_one_letter_code
_entity_poly.pdbx_strand_id
1 'polypeptide(L)'
;MSNSEKITKHVPKRYTSSVMGSTIDISHLLIEYSHNSDFNNESKTCDNLQINLFTLILEEMKILKKSEKVLNNLKNEMNECQMFLKQSNSLFKMVNADGSKFHSQDKFIQKLTQRMNLIEKQIKYWETLITATKSNIRQNIKELC
;
A
#
# COMPACT_ATOMS: atom_id res chain seq x y z
N MET A 1 -20.81 -64.53 11.97
CA MET A 1 -19.88 -63.39 12.13
C MET A 1 -20.61 -62.13 11.71
N SER A 2 -20.66 -61.16 12.62
CA SER A 2 -21.21 -59.80 12.54
C SER A 2 -20.61 -59.01 11.35
N ASN A 3 -21.15 -57.94 10.74
CA ASN A 3 -22.13 -56.93 11.12
C ASN A 3 -22.58 -56.10 9.88
N SER A 4 -23.83 -55.62 9.91
CA SER A 4 -24.31 -54.26 9.58
C SER A 4 -24.08 -53.67 8.17
N GLU A 5 -25.11 -53.47 7.32
CA GLU A 5 -26.02 -52.29 7.27
C GLU A 5 -25.28 -50.93 7.10
N LYS A 6 -25.55 -50.01 6.15
CA LYS A 6 -26.85 -49.41 5.75
C LYS A 6 -26.71 -48.30 4.65
N ILE A 7 -27.76 -48.13 3.82
CA ILE A 7 -28.49 -46.88 3.41
C ILE A 7 -27.68 -45.73 2.73
N THR A 8 -27.75 -45.53 1.41
CA THR A 8 -28.78 -44.89 0.53
C THR A 8 -28.80 -43.35 0.44
N LYS A 9 -28.87 -42.89 -0.83
CA LYS A 9 -29.76 -41.85 -1.41
C LYS A 9 -29.29 -40.37 -1.52
N HIS A 10 -29.38 -39.91 -2.77
CA HIS A 10 -29.73 -38.58 -3.32
C HIS A 10 -28.66 -37.53 -3.69
N VAL A 11 -28.43 -37.43 -5.01
CA VAL A 11 -28.22 -36.23 -5.87
C VAL A 11 -29.52 -35.36 -5.80
N PRO A 12 -29.62 -34.01 -6.04
CA PRO A 12 -28.87 -33.20 -7.03
C PRO A 12 -28.75 -31.65 -6.83
N LYS A 13 -28.11 -30.98 -7.82
CA LYS A 13 -28.27 -29.57 -8.30
C LYS A 13 -27.90 -28.42 -7.36
N ARG A 14 -27.11 -27.44 -7.87
CA ARG A 14 -27.53 -26.02 -8.04
C ARG A 14 -26.71 -25.28 -9.11
N TYR A 15 -27.37 -24.85 -10.18
CA TYR A 15 -27.13 -23.51 -10.74
C TYR A 15 -28.29 -22.63 -10.26
N THR A 16 -27.99 -21.62 -9.46
CA THR A 16 -28.79 -20.39 -9.39
C THR A 16 -27.82 -19.23 -9.18
N SER A 17 -27.67 -18.44 -10.23
CA SER A 17 -27.06 -17.11 -10.20
C SER A 17 -27.80 -16.20 -9.22
N SER A 18 -27.07 -15.43 -8.40
CA SER A 18 -27.49 -14.08 -8.06
C SER A 18 -26.27 -13.23 -7.73
N VAL A 19 -26.17 -12.14 -8.47
CA VAL A 19 -25.14 -11.12 -8.50
C VAL A 19 -25.04 -10.39 -7.15
N MET A 20 -23.87 -10.45 -6.49
CA MET A 20 -22.96 -9.31 -6.18
C MET A 20 -22.02 -9.64 -5.01
N GLY A 21 -20.71 -9.47 -5.23
CA GLY A 21 -19.71 -9.33 -4.16
C GLY A 21 -18.93 -10.60 -3.79
N SER A 22 -18.10 -11.12 -4.70
CA SER A 22 -17.16 -12.20 -4.38
C SER A 22 -15.97 -11.68 -3.56
N THR A 23 -16.13 -11.55 -2.25
CA THR A 23 -15.01 -11.85 -1.35
C THR A 23 -14.81 -13.35 -1.41
N ILE A 24 -13.77 -13.78 -2.09
CA ILE A 24 -13.35 -15.19 -2.08
C ILE A 24 -13.04 -15.53 -0.63
N ASP A 25 -13.91 -16.31 0.00
CA ASP A 25 -13.72 -16.83 1.34
C ASP A 25 -12.56 -17.83 1.28
N ILE A 26 -11.37 -17.35 1.65
CA ILE A 26 -10.10 -18.09 1.69
C ILE A 26 -10.27 -19.41 2.48
N SER A 27 -11.18 -19.42 3.46
CA SER A 27 -11.51 -20.59 4.29
C SER A 27 -12.08 -21.75 3.48
N HIS A 28 -12.89 -21.49 2.45
CA HIS A 28 -13.50 -22.53 1.62
C HIS A 28 -12.51 -23.14 0.62
N LEU A 29 -11.55 -22.36 0.12
CA LEU A 29 -10.46 -22.87 -0.70
C LEU A 29 -9.56 -23.83 0.08
N LEU A 30 -9.33 -23.59 1.37
CA LEU A 30 -8.43 -24.43 2.17
C LEU A 30 -9.04 -25.79 2.55
N ILE A 31 -10.38 -25.91 2.60
CA ILE A 31 -11.06 -27.15 3.01
C ILE A 31 -11.26 -28.12 1.83
N GLU A 32 -11.51 -27.66 0.61
CA GLU A 32 -11.56 -28.55 -0.57
C GLU A 32 -10.20 -29.19 -0.89
N TYR A 33 -9.10 -28.55 -0.48
CA TYR A 33 -7.74 -29.07 -0.70
C TYR A 33 -7.35 -30.22 0.25
N SER A 34 -8.04 -30.40 1.40
CA SER A 34 -7.63 -31.42 2.37
C SER A 34 -8.06 -32.84 2.00
N HIS A 35 -8.88 -33.02 0.96
CA HIS A 35 -9.49 -34.31 0.63
C HIS A 35 -9.09 -34.90 -0.72
N ASN A 36 -8.22 -34.24 -1.51
CA ASN A 36 -7.97 -34.65 -2.89
C ASN A 36 -6.51 -34.68 -3.36
N SER A 37 -5.50 -34.64 -2.47
CA SER A 37 -4.11 -34.76 -2.93
C SER A 37 -3.59 -36.19 -2.89
N ASP A 38 -3.69 -36.85 -4.05
CA ASP A 38 -2.72 -37.85 -4.47
C ASP A 38 -1.32 -37.20 -4.43
N PHE A 39 -0.47 -37.75 -3.57
CA PHE A 39 0.82 -37.23 -3.06
C PHE A 39 1.91 -36.92 -4.11
N ASN A 40 1.64 -37.09 -5.41
CA ASN A 40 2.65 -36.95 -6.49
C ASN A 40 2.55 -35.63 -7.29
N ASN A 41 1.52 -34.80 -7.08
CA ASN A 41 1.39 -33.50 -7.75
C ASN A 41 1.83 -32.30 -6.88
N GLU A 42 2.10 -32.49 -5.59
CA GLU A 42 2.35 -31.41 -4.62
C GLU A 42 3.69 -30.66 -4.81
N SER A 43 4.71 -31.31 -5.37
CA SER A 43 6.04 -30.70 -5.59
C SER A 43 5.97 -29.52 -6.59
N LYS A 44 5.26 -29.68 -7.71
CA LYS A 44 5.09 -28.60 -8.70
C LYS A 44 4.26 -27.44 -8.14
N THR A 45 3.36 -27.72 -7.21
CA THR A 45 2.49 -26.71 -6.58
C THR A 45 3.28 -25.84 -5.61
N CYS A 46 4.21 -26.44 -4.83
CA CYS A 46 5.09 -25.71 -3.92
C CYS A 46 6.07 -24.80 -4.68
N ASP A 47 6.72 -25.32 -5.72
CA ASP A 47 7.66 -24.55 -6.56
C ASP A 47 6.95 -23.35 -7.22
N ASN A 48 5.73 -23.55 -7.72
CA ASN A 48 4.92 -22.48 -8.30
C ASN A 48 4.52 -21.41 -7.26
N LEU A 49 4.21 -21.82 -6.02
CA LEU A 49 3.89 -20.89 -4.93
C LEU A 49 5.12 -20.03 -4.55
N GLN A 50 6.30 -20.64 -4.46
CA GLN A 50 7.55 -19.93 -4.20
C GLN A 50 7.87 -18.91 -5.30
N ILE A 51 7.71 -19.29 -6.58
CA ILE A 51 7.91 -18.39 -7.73
C ILE A 51 6.92 -17.21 -7.67
N ASN A 52 5.66 -17.47 -7.35
CA ASN A 52 4.64 -16.42 -7.23
C ASN A 52 4.97 -15.45 -6.08
N LEU A 53 5.34 -15.96 -4.91
CA LEU A 53 5.70 -15.15 -3.75
C LEU A 53 6.96 -14.31 -4.02
N PHE A 54 7.96 -14.88 -4.70
CA PHE A 54 9.15 -14.15 -5.13
C PHE A 54 8.82 -13.03 -6.11
N THR A 55 7.90 -13.28 -7.06
CA THR A 55 7.44 -12.28 -8.02
C THR A 55 6.74 -11.11 -7.31
N LEU A 56 5.88 -11.40 -6.34
CA LEU A 56 5.22 -10.38 -5.51
C LEU A 56 6.23 -9.50 -4.76
N ILE A 57 7.25 -10.11 -4.13
CA ILE A 57 8.32 -9.36 -3.45
C ILE A 57 9.05 -8.44 -4.42
N LEU A 58 9.37 -8.91 -5.63
CA LEU A 58 10.03 -8.08 -6.65
C LEU A 58 9.17 -6.89 -7.08
N GLU A 59 7.87 -7.08 -7.22
CA GLU A 59 6.93 -6.00 -7.55
C GLU A 59 6.80 -4.99 -6.41
N GLU A 60 6.66 -5.44 -5.16
CA GLU A 60 6.64 -4.58 -3.97
C GLU A 60 7.94 -3.77 -3.84
N MET A 61 9.10 -4.37 -4.12
CA MET A 61 10.38 -3.66 -4.13
C MET A 61 10.47 -2.58 -5.23
N LYS A 62 9.89 -2.84 -6.41
CA LYS A 62 9.80 -1.82 -7.48
C LYS A 62 8.92 -0.65 -7.06
N ILE A 63 7.78 -0.94 -6.42
CA ILE A 63 6.88 0.08 -5.86
C ILE A 63 7.63 0.89 -4.80
N LEU A 64 8.32 0.23 -3.88
CA LEU A 64 9.09 0.88 -2.82
C LEU A 64 10.12 1.89 -3.38
N LYS A 65 10.90 1.50 -4.39
CA LYS A 65 11.88 2.39 -5.03
C LYS A 65 11.22 3.62 -5.66
N LYS A 66 10.05 3.46 -6.29
CA LYS A 66 9.30 4.58 -6.86
C LYS A 66 8.77 5.52 -5.77
N SER A 67 8.20 4.95 -4.70
CA SER A 67 7.69 5.70 -3.54
C SER A 67 8.80 6.52 -2.86
N GLU A 68 9.98 5.95 -2.65
CA GLU A 68 11.13 6.65 -2.07
C GLU A 68 11.60 7.83 -2.95
N LYS A 69 11.56 7.67 -4.28
CA LYS A 69 11.86 8.78 -5.21
C LYS A 69 10.85 9.92 -5.09
N VAL A 70 9.56 9.61 -5.01
CA VAL A 70 8.50 10.61 -4.82
C VAL A 70 8.69 11.35 -3.49
N LEU A 71 8.95 10.61 -2.41
CA LEU A 71 9.21 11.20 -1.09
C LEU A 71 10.41 12.17 -1.12
N ASN A 72 11.51 11.78 -1.77
CA ASN A 72 12.68 12.64 -1.90
C ASN A 72 12.38 13.94 -2.68
N ASN A 73 11.60 13.84 -3.76
CA ASN A 73 11.18 15.02 -4.51
C ASN A 73 10.31 15.97 -3.66
N LEU A 74 9.38 15.44 -2.87
CA LEU A 74 8.54 16.25 -1.97
C LEU A 74 9.37 16.92 -0.86
N LYS A 75 10.38 16.22 -0.31
CA LYS A 75 11.31 16.80 0.66
C LYS A 75 12.12 17.95 0.07
N ASN A 76 12.55 17.82 -1.19
CA ASN A 76 13.22 18.91 -1.91
C ASN A 76 12.27 20.10 -2.14
N GLU A 77 11.04 19.87 -2.60
CA GLU A 77 10.06 20.94 -2.80
C GLU A 77 9.72 21.67 -1.48
N MET A 78 9.62 20.93 -0.38
CA MET A 78 9.45 21.52 0.96
C MET A 78 10.63 22.44 1.31
N ASN A 79 11.86 21.99 1.08
CA ASN A 79 13.06 22.78 1.36
C ASN A 79 13.11 24.06 0.52
N GLU A 80 12.78 23.96 -0.77
CA GLU A 80 12.67 25.13 -1.66
C GLU A 80 11.61 26.13 -1.18
N CYS A 81 10.44 25.64 -0.77
CA CYS A 81 9.39 26.49 -0.21
C CYS A 81 9.86 27.21 1.08
N GLN A 82 10.59 26.51 1.95
CA GLN A 82 11.15 27.09 3.18
C GLN A 82 12.20 28.16 2.88
N MET A 83 13.10 27.90 1.92
CA MET A 83 14.07 28.90 1.47
C MET A 83 13.37 30.14 0.90
N PHE A 84 12.37 29.94 0.06
CA PHE A 84 11.62 31.02 -0.56
C PHE A 84 10.84 31.84 0.48
N LEU A 85 10.26 31.20 1.48
CA LEU A 85 9.61 31.88 2.60
C LEU A 85 10.60 32.74 3.40
N LYS A 86 11.80 32.21 3.70
CA LYS A 86 12.85 32.97 4.39
C LYS A 86 13.30 34.19 3.59
N GLN A 87 13.56 34.01 2.29
CA GLN A 87 13.95 35.10 1.39
C GLN A 87 12.86 36.17 1.29
N SER A 88 11.60 35.74 1.09
CA SER A 88 10.45 36.64 1.01
C SER A 88 10.29 37.44 2.30
N ASN A 89 10.38 36.79 3.46
CA ASN A 89 10.32 37.46 4.75
C ASN A 89 11.45 38.48 4.95
N SER A 90 12.67 38.18 4.46
CA SER A 90 13.78 39.13 4.49
C SER A 90 13.49 40.37 3.62
N LEU A 91 12.99 40.16 2.41
CA LEU A 91 12.63 41.25 1.50
C LEU A 91 11.52 42.12 2.09
N PHE A 92 10.48 41.51 2.64
CA PHE A 92 9.40 42.26 3.27
C PHE A 92 9.86 43.07 4.49
N LYS A 93 10.81 42.56 5.28
CA LYS A 93 11.41 43.35 6.36
C LYS A 93 12.14 44.59 5.85
N MET A 94 12.84 44.49 4.72
CA MET A 94 13.52 45.62 4.10
C MET A 94 12.52 46.64 3.56
N VAL A 95 11.46 46.18 2.89
CA VAL A 95 10.43 47.05 2.29
C VAL A 95 9.56 47.73 3.35
N ASN A 96 9.25 47.04 4.45
CA ASN A 96 8.39 47.57 5.51
C ASN A 96 9.17 48.38 6.57
N ALA A 97 10.48 48.58 6.41
CA ALA A 97 11.29 49.41 7.31
C ALA A 97 10.75 50.86 7.40
N ASP A 98 10.05 51.31 6.36
CA ASP A 98 9.43 52.63 6.25
C ASP A 98 7.99 52.67 6.83
N GLY A 99 7.54 51.59 7.49
CA GLY A 99 6.24 51.52 8.18
C GLY A 99 5.03 51.14 7.29
N SER A 100 5.23 50.93 5.99
CA SER A 100 4.17 50.46 5.09
C SER A 100 4.05 48.94 5.15
N LYS A 101 2.89 48.40 5.58
CA LYS A 101 2.59 46.95 5.51
C LYS A 101 1.67 46.68 4.33
N PHE A 102 2.11 45.89 3.36
CA PHE A 102 1.31 45.56 2.19
C PHE A 102 0.34 44.41 2.48
N HIS A 103 -0.97 44.62 2.29
CA HIS A 103 -1.97 43.55 2.41
C HIS A 103 -1.70 42.36 1.48
N SER A 104 -1.01 42.59 0.35
CA SER A 104 -0.57 41.56 -0.59
C SER A 104 0.50 40.62 -0.02
N GLN A 105 1.33 41.07 0.93
CA GLN A 105 2.34 40.25 1.60
C GLN A 105 1.68 39.16 2.45
N ASP A 106 0.72 39.53 3.30
CA ASP A 106 0.07 38.59 4.20
C ASP A 106 -0.65 37.47 3.41
N LYS A 107 -1.31 37.83 2.30
CA LYS A 107 -1.98 36.88 1.40
C LYS A 107 -0.98 35.94 0.70
N PHE A 108 0.18 36.45 0.31
CA PHE A 108 1.24 35.64 -0.29
C PHE A 108 1.82 34.63 0.71
N ILE A 109 2.19 35.10 1.91
CA ILE A 109 2.72 34.23 2.98
C ILE A 109 1.69 33.16 3.32
N GLN A 110 0.42 33.54 3.49
CA GLN A 110 -0.65 32.59 3.78
C GLN A 110 -0.76 31.47 2.74
N LYS A 111 -0.75 31.82 1.44
CA LYS A 111 -0.80 30.82 0.35
C LYS A 111 0.43 29.92 0.34
N LEU A 112 1.61 30.48 0.58
CA LEU A 112 2.85 29.71 0.65
C LEU A 112 2.83 28.73 1.83
N THR A 113 2.40 29.17 3.01
CA THR A 113 2.21 28.31 4.18
C THR A 113 1.19 27.21 3.92
N GLN A 114 0.07 27.51 3.24
CA GLN A 114 -0.91 26.49 2.85
C GLN A 114 -0.28 25.42 1.94
N ARG A 115 0.51 25.83 0.94
CA ARG A 115 1.22 24.88 0.06
C ARG A 115 2.20 24.01 0.84
N MET A 116 3.00 24.61 1.72
CA MET A 116 3.92 23.86 2.59
C MET A 116 3.19 22.83 3.44
N ASN A 117 2.06 23.21 4.05
CA ASN A 117 1.24 22.29 4.86
C ASN A 117 0.71 21.11 4.03
N LEU A 118 0.36 21.32 2.75
CA LEU A 118 -0.07 20.25 1.85
C LEU A 118 1.10 19.30 1.54
N ILE A 119 2.28 19.84 1.23
CA ILE A 119 3.50 19.05 1.00
C ILE A 119 3.85 18.24 2.24
N GLU A 120 3.76 18.83 3.44
CA GLU A 120 4.04 18.12 4.70
C GLU A 120 3.11 16.93 4.92
N LYS A 121 1.81 17.09 4.63
CA LYS A 121 0.84 15.98 4.71
C LYS A 121 1.17 14.87 3.72
N GLN A 122 1.56 15.23 2.50
CA GLN A 122 1.98 14.25 1.49
C GLN A 122 3.25 13.51 1.91
N ILE A 123 4.24 14.20 2.48
CA ILE A 123 5.45 13.57 3.05
C ILE A 123 5.08 12.52 4.10
N LYS A 124 4.25 12.88 5.09
CA LYS A 124 3.81 11.96 6.15
C LYS A 124 3.08 10.73 5.60
N TYR A 125 2.22 10.94 4.60
CA TYR A 125 1.53 9.84 3.92
C TYR A 125 2.52 8.88 3.25
N TRP A 126 3.48 9.40 2.47
CA TRP A 126 4.46 8.57 1.79
C TRP A 126 5.41 7.85 2.76
N GLU A 127 5.82 8.48 3.86
CA GLU A 127 6.62 7.83 4.91
C GLU A 127 5.88 6.66 5.56
N THR A 128 4.57 6.82 5.80
CA THR A 128 3.71 5.75 6.33
C THR A 128 3.60 4.61 5.33
N LEU A 129 3.32 4.91 4.06
CA LEU A 129 3.22 3.91 3.01
C LEU A 129 4.52 3.13 2.82
N ILE A 130 5.66 3.82 2.75
CA ILE A 130 6.99 3.19 2.64
C ILE A 130 7.25 2.25 3.81
N THR A 131 6.90 2.67 5.02
CA THR A 131 7.06 1.85 6.23
C THR A 131 6.21 0.58 6.16
N ALA A 132 4.95 0.70 5.76
CA ALA A 132 4.05 -0.44 5.56
C ALA A 132 4.57 -1.41 4.47
N THR A 133 4.98 -0.89 3.31
CA THR A 133 5.54 -1.71 2.23
C THR A 133 6.82 -2.43 2.67
N LYS A 134 7.73 -1.77 3.41
CA LYS A 134 8.91 -2.43 3.99
C LYS A 134 8.53 -3.54 4.95
N SER A 135 7.46 -3.38 5.73
CA SER A 135 6.95 -4.40 6.64
C SER A 135 6.39 -5.61 5.87
N ASN A 136 5.59 -5.38 4.83
CA ASN A 136 5.03 -6.45 4.00
C ASN A 136 6.13 -7.26 3.31
N ILE A 137 7.12 -6.59 2.70
CA ILE A 137 8.26 -7.28 2.09
C ILE A 137 8.98 -8.17 3.11
N ARG A 138 9.21 -7.67 4.33
CA ARG A 138 9.85 -8.47 5.40
C ARG A 138 9.01 -9.69 5.79
N GLN A 139 7.69 -9.54 5.83
CA GLN A 139 6.79 -10.65 6.14
C GLN A 139 6.78 -11.70 5.03
N ASN A 140 6.66 -11.27 3.77
CA ASN A 140 6.71 -12.14 2.59
C ASN A 140 8.05 -12.89 2.49
N ILE A 141 9.17 -12.25 2.86
CA ILE A 141 10.49 -12.92 2.94
C ILE A 141 10.52 -13.98 4.05
N LYS A 142 9.92 -13.72 5.22
CA LYS A 142 9.86 -14.73 6.30
C LYS A 142 9.05 -15.96 5.90
N GLU A 143 8.02 -15.79 5.09
CA GLU A 143 7.19 -16.89 4.59
C GLU A 143 7.91 -17.74 3.52
N LEU A 144 9.03 -17.26 2.97
CA LEU A 144 9.91 -18.02 2.06
C LEU A 144 11.00 -18.84 2.78
N CYS A 145 11.33 -18.52 4.04
CA CYS A 145 12.44 -19.11 4.80
C CYS A 145 11.97 -20.20 5.77
#